data_AF-Q4QJH7-F1
#
_entry.id   AF-Q4QJH7-F1
#
_cell.length_a   1.000
_cell.length_b   1.000
_cell.length_c   1.000
_cell.angle_alpha   90.00
_cell.angle_beta   90.00
_cell.angle_gamma   90.00
#
_symmetry.space_group_name_H-M   'P 1'
#
loop_
_entity.id
_entity.type
_entity.pdbx_description
1 polymer ?
#
loop_
_entity_poly.entity_id
_entity_poly.type
_entity_poly.pdbx_seq_one_letter_code
_entity_poly.pdbx_strand_id
1 'polypeptide(L)'
;MNTRPRDICTAAFEGDTARVEQLVTAAGVYSGRRHSPFAVDTSAAARDALAHWEGVGDNQDNEGYGGAEEDIEEMLSGEEMAKLMAHPALCGIVKAYSLDRQALGGAAEDSEAASGEEGADAYTQDDNAALLDEEVEEAAEEDRQAQQGDILLYKRLLAHQLHRNSVAEHIQQHGLLRMSTTPPVDMTLYGILFSCREVPTAAGGAAVSEESSVPLQVRWQPSKRSRYAGTPLHWAVLAHAHDTVRFLVKHGADCTAGLKAVTNDGEAPDVQLARCDQRVLASLTPARMAADNESHGTLEVLERAVAAHEARRADEEAFFIMLEKRLQRRREEYLRRFEEARAHRLREAEEARRAEAEEAEGAEESNLSGEDDEDGSGSENMDAGEEDEEADG
;
A
#
# COMPACT_ATOMS: atom_id res chain seq x y z
N MET A 1 -8.13 -45.42 -0.15
CA MET A 1 -7.46 -44.46 -1.06
C MET A 1 -8.09 -43.11 -0.80
N ASN A 2 -7.47 -42.27 0.03
CA ASN A 2 -8.02 -40.96 0.37
C ASN A 2 -7.98 -40.07 -0.87
N THR A 3 -9.14 -39.83 -1.47
CA THR A 3 -9.30 -38.88 -2.56
C THR A 3 -9.03 -37.50 -2.01
N ARG A 4 -7.93 -36.87 -2.42
CA ARG A 4 -7.61 -35.49 -2.01
C ARG A 4 -8.79 -34.56 -2.36
N PRO A 5 -9.20 -33.66 -1.45
CA PRO A 5 -10.32 -32.77 -1.72
C PRO A 5 -10.04 -31.86 -2.92
N ARG A 6 -11.06 -31.69 -3.76
CA ARG A 6 -10.96 -30.94 -5.03
C ARG A 6 -11.37 -29.48 -4.90
N ASP A 7 -12.06 -29.12 -3.83
CA ASP A 7 -12.54 -27.78 -3.54
C ASP A 7 -12.18 -27.35 -2.11
N ILE A 8 -12.15 -26.03 -1.89
CA ILE A 8 -11.68 -25.42 -0.66
C ILE A 8 -12.60 -25.69 0.54
N CYS A 9 -13.92 -25.83 0.30
CA CYS A 9 -14.89 -26.13 1.36
C CYS A 9 -14.71 -27.55 1.89
N THR A 10 -14.50 -28.52 1.00
CA THR A 10 -14.20 -29.91 1.38
C THR A 10 -12.86 -30.03 2.07
N ALA A 11 -11.82 -29.36 1.57
CA ALA A 11 -10.51 -29.34 2.23
C ALA A 11 -10.59 -28.71 3.64
N ALA A 12 -11.40 -27.66 3.80
CA ALA A 12 -11.60 -27.01 5.09
C ALA A 12 -12.35 -27.90 6.09
N PHE A 13 -13.37 -28.63 5.63
CA PHE A 13 -14.11 -29.61 6.45
C PHE A 13 -13.24 -30.80 6.86
N GLU A 14 -12.38 -31.29 5.98
CA GLU A 14 -11.46 -32.39 6.31
C GLU A 14 -10.30 -31.96 7.22
N GLY A 15 -10.13 -30.65 7.46
CA GLY A 15 -9.01 -30.12 8.24
C GLY A 15 -7.66 -30.20 7.52
N ASP A 16 -7.66 -30.42 6.20
CA ASP A 16 -6.43 -30.48 5.38
C ASP A 16 -5.96 -29.06 5.04
N THR A 17 -5.27 -28.43 6.00
CA THR A 17 -4.71 -27.08 5.85
C THR A 17 -3.78 -26.96 4.66
N ALA A 18 -2.94 -27.97 4.44
CA ALA A 18 -2.01 -27.99 3.31
C ALA A 18 -2.76 -27.99 1.97
N ARG A 19 -3.91 -28.68 1.89
CA ARG A 19 -4.74 -28.68 0.69
C ARG A 19 -5.53 -27.39 0.53
N VAL A 20 -6.05 -26.81 1.62
CA VAL A 20 -6.64 -25.47 1.59
C VAL A 20 -5.62 -24.46 1.07
N GLU A 21 -4.39 -24.51 1.59
CA GLU A 21 -3.26 -23.68 1.13
C GLU A 21 -3.00 -23.85 -0.37
N GLN A 22 -2.91 -25.10 -0.85
CA GLN A 22 -2.71 -25.39 -2.27
C GLN A 22 -3.85 -24.86 -3.14
N LEU A 23 -5.09 -25.02 -2.70
CA LEU A 23 -6.27 -24.59 -3.46
C LEU A 23 -6.40 -23.07 -3.49
N VAL A 24 -6.11 -22.39 -2.38
CA VAL A 24 -6.02 -20.93 -2.33
C VAL A 24 -4.89 -20.41 -3.22
N THR A 25 -3.74 -21.08 -3.23
CA THR A 25 -2.60 -20.69 -4.09
C THR A 25 -2.90 -20.95 -5.57
N ALA A 26 -3.57 -22.07 -5.88
CA ALA A 26 -3.90 -22.46 -7.26
C ALA A 26 -5.08 -21.67 -7.84
N ALA A 27 -6.03 -21.28 -6.99
CA ALA A 27 -7.14 -20.40 -7.35
C ALA A 27 -6.82 -18.92 -7.14
N GLY A 28 -5.67 -18.65 -6.52
CA GLY A 28 -5.00 -17.36 -6.48
C GLY A 28 -4.79 -16.90 -7.90
N VAL A 29 -5.74 -16.09 -8.36
CA VAL A 29 -5.47 -14.99 -9.27
C VAL A 29 -4.19 -14.33 -8.71
N TYR A 30 -3.14 -14.29 -9.52
CA TYR A 30 -1.83 -13.68 -9.25
C TYR A 30 -0.67 -14.64 -8.90
N SER A 31 0.18 -14.83 -9.92
CA SER A 31 1.51 -15.48 -10.03
C SER A 31 1.77 -16.88 -9.44
N GLY A 32 0.82 -17.53 -8.76
CA GLY A 32 1.03 -18.88 -8.20
C GLY A 32 2.06 -18.91 -7.07
N ARG A 33 2.41 -17.75 -6.50
CA ARG A 33 3.32 -17.63 -5.35
C ARG A 33 2.56 -17.52 -4.04
N ARG A 34 3.09 -18.24 -3.03
CA ARG A 34 2.49 -18.49 -1.70
C ARG A 34 2.52 -17.28 -0.76
N HIS A 35 3.48 -16.40 -0.94
CA HIS A 35 3.66 -15.19 -0.15
C HIS A 35 3.71 -14.03 -1.12
N SER A 36 3.04 -12.93 -0.78
CA SER A 36 3.31 -11.67 -1.47
C SER A 36 4.81 -11.44 -1.36
N PRO A 37 5.51 -11.28 -2.49
CA PRO A 37 6.95 -11.05 -2.47
C PRO A 37 7.32 -9.70 -1.85
N PHE A 38 6.30 -8.88 -1.57
CA PHE A 38 6.38 -7.57 -0.92
C PHE A 38 5.98 -7.65 0.56
N ALA A 39 6.38 -8.69 1.28
CA ALA A 39 6.17 -8.74 2.72
C ALA A 39 6.97 -7.60 3.38
N VAL A 40 6.29 -6.50 3.68
CA VAL A 40 6.86 -5.37 4.41
C VAL A 40 6.68 -5.66 5.90
N ASP A 41 7.76 -5.54 6.67
CA ASP A 41 7.67 -5.57 8.13
C ASP A 41 6.98 -4.28 8.60
N THR A 42 5.75 -4.42 9.13
CA THR A 42 4.96 -3.31 9.68
C THR A 42 4.97 -3.30 11.21
N SER A 43 5.86 -4.07 11.83
CA SER A 43 5.99 -4.15 13.29
C SER A 43 6.26 -2.79 13.93
N ALA A 44 5.99 -2.68 15.23
CA ALA A 44 6.32 -1.48 16.00
C ALA A 44 7.80 -1.06 15.83
N ALA A 45 8.72 -2.03 15.78
CA ALA A 45 10.15 -1.76 15.56
C ALA A 45 10.42 -1.17 14.17
N ALA A 46 9.77 -1.68 13.11
CA ALA A 46 9.88 -1.12 11.78
C ALA A 46 9.28 0.30 11.70
N ARG A 47 8.16 0.54 12.40
CA ARG A 47 7.56 1.89 12.53
C ARG A 47 8.47 2.85 13.28
N ASP A 48 9.09 2.41 14.36
CA ASP A 48 10.04 3.22 15.13
C ASP A 48 11.27 3.54 14.28
N ALA A 49 11.82 2.56 13.55
CA ALA A 49 12.92 2.79 12.61
C ALA A 49 12.55 3.81 11.52
N LEU A 50 11.32 3.76 11.00
CA LEU A 50 10.81 4.72 10.03
C LEU A 50 10.66 6.14 10.63
N ALA A 51 10.37 6.24 11.93
CA ALA A 51 10.19 7.50 12.65
C ALA A 51 11.51 8.21 12.98
N HIS A 52 12.54 7.44 13.31
CA HIS A 52 13.87 7.94 13.71
C HIS A 52 14.84 8.10 12.53
N TRP A 53 14.35 8.07 11.29
CA TRP A 53 15.17 8.37 10.12
C TRP A 53 15.43 9.88 10.07
N GLU A 54 16.41 10.32 10.86
CA GLU A 54 17.06 11.62 10.72
C GLU A 54 18.00 11.53 9.52
N GLY A 55 17.76 12.37 8.52
CA GLY A 55 18.66 12.47 7.37
C GLY A 55 20.04 12.99 7.76
N VAL A 56 21.02 12.60 6.94
CA VAL A 56 22.41 13.06 6.82
C VAL A 56 23.43 12.32 7.70
N GLY A 57 24.31 11.58 7.02
CA GLY A 57 25.63 11.18 7.52
C GLY A 57 25.97 9.71 7.30
N ASP A 58 26.78 9.45 6.27
CA ASP A 58 27.65 8.27 6.11
C ASP A 58 27.02 6.88 6.30
N ASN A 59 26.77 6.17 5.20
CA ASN A 59 27.33 4.83 5.06
C ASN A 59 27.32 4.41 3.58
N GLN A 60 28.53 4.23 3.06
CA GLN A 60 28.91 3.76 1.73
C GLN A 60 28.50 2.30 1.43
N ASP A 61 27.46 1.76 2.08
CA ASP A 61 27.08 0.35 1.94
C ASP A 61 25.74 0.13 1.23
N ASN A 62 25.13 1.16 0.64
CA ASN A 62 23.87 0.99 -0.09
C ASN A 62 24.07 0.57 -1.56
N GLU A 63 25.02 -0.33 -1.84
CA GLU A 63 25.17 -1.03 -3.14
C GLU A 63 24.07 -2.11 -3.36
N GLY A 64 22.85 -1.92 -2.86
CA GLY A 64 21.83 -2.97 -2.81
C GLY A 64 20.45 -2.62 -3.35
N TYR A 65 20.19 -1.38 -3.78
CA TYR A 65 18.82 -0.92 -4.13
C TYR A 65 18.64 -0.51 -5.60
N GLY A 66 19.52 -0.97 -6.49
CA GLY A 66 19.44 -0.72 -7.95
C GLY A 66 18.55 -1.68 -8.75
N GLY A 67 17.80 -2.60 -8.11
CA GLY A 67 16.95 -3.59 -8.78
C GLY A 67 15.46 -3.56 -8.38
N ALA A 68 15.03 -2.56 -7.62
CA ALA A 68 13.81 -2.64 -6.81
C ALA A 68 12.48 -2.33 -7.53
N GLU A 69 12.51 -1.63 -8.67
CA GLU A 69 11.31 -1.29 -9.46
C GLU A 69 10.96 -2.40 -10.46
N GLU A 70 11.99 -2.99 -11.10
CA GLU A 70 11.86 -4.17 -11.98
C GLU A 70 11.25 -5.37 -11.24
N ASP A 71 11.60 -5.55 -9.95
CA ASP A 71 11.04 -6.57 -9.09
C ASP A 71 9.50 -6.47 -8.94
N ILE A 72 8.92 -5.26 -8.91
CA ILE A 72 7.47 -5.11 -8.74
C ILE A 72 6.74 -5.44 -10.05
N GLU A 73 7.25 -4.91 -11.17
CA GLU A 73 6.67 -5.08 -12.50
C GLU A 73 6.82 -6.52 -13.03
N GLU A 74 7.90 -7.22 -12.67
CA GLU A 74 8.10 -8.63 -13.04
C GLU A 74 7.26 -9.58 -12.17
N MET A 75 6.89 -9.17 -10.95
CA MET A 75 6.18 -10.04 -10.00
C MET A 75 4.65 -9.84 -9.97
N LEU A 76 4.16 -8.70 -10.41
CA LEU A 76 2.74 -8.40 -10.59
C LEU A 76 2.33 -8.68 -12.05
N SER A 77 1.19 -9.31 -12.25
CA SER A 77 0.55 -9.42 -13.56
C SER A 77 0.16 -8.02 -14.09
N GLY A 78 0.05 -7.87 -15.41
CA GLY A 78 -0.32 -6.59 -16.02
C GLY A 78 -1.65 -6.01 -15.50
N GLU A 79 -2.61 -6.86 -15.10
CA GLU A 79 -3.86 -6.42 -14.49
C GLU A 79 -3.65 -5.89 -13.05
N GLU A 80 -2.73 -6.47 -12.28
CA GLU A 80 -2.36 -5.97 -10.94
C GLU A 80 -1.65 -4.65 -11.01
N MET A 81 -0.70 -4.54 -11.95
CA MET A 81 0.02 -3.30 -12.13
C MET A 81 -0.95 -2.20 -12.55
N ALA A 82 -1.92 -2.50 -13.43
CA ALA A 82 -2.98 -1.56 -13.77
C ALA A 82 -3.85 -1.16 -12.57
N LYS A 83 -4.28 -2.11 -11.72
CA LYS A 83 -5.06 -1.82 -10.50
C LYS A 83 -4.27 -1.03 -9.47
N LEU A 84 -2.99 -1.35 -9.28
CA LEU A 84 -2.09 -0.64 -8.38
C LEU A 84 -1.86 0.80 -8.86
N MET A 85 -1.53 0.98 -10.15
CA MET A 85 -1.31 2.29 -10.75
C MET A 85 -2.58 3.13 -10.84
N ALA A 86 -3.75 2.51 -10.98
CA ALA A 86 -5.03 3.21 -10.95
C ALA A 86 -5.53 3.50 -9.51
N HIS A 87 -4.82 3.03 -8.48
CA HIS A 87 -5.29 3.18 -7.10
C HIS A 87 -5.29 4.66 -6.67
N PRO A 88 -6.43 5.22 -6.23
CA PRO A 88 -6.56 6.66 -6.00
C PRO A 88 -5.61 7.19 -4.93
N ALA A 89 -5.31 6.40 -3.90
CA ALA A 89 -4.37 6.81 -2.85
C ALA A 89 -2.92 6.88 -3.36
N LEU A 90 -2.50 5.93 -4.20
CA LEU A 90 -1.16 5.95 -4.79
C LEU A 90 -1.05 7.10 -5.79
N CYS A 91 -2.05 7.28 -6.67
CA CYS A 91 -2.12 8.43 -7.56
C CYS A 91 -2.07 9.76 -6.79
N GLY A 92 -2.81 9.85 -5.68
CA GLY A 92 -2.82 11.02 -4.81
C GLY A 92 -1.45 11.29 -4.22
N ILE A 93 -0.75 10.27 -3.72
CA ILE A 93 0.58 10.40 -3.13
C ILE A 93 1.64 10.73 -4.17
N VAL A 94 1.65 10.04 -5.31
CA VAL A 94 2.59 10.36 -6.40
C VAL A 94 2.36 11.80 -6.85
N LYS A 95 1.11 12.24 -7.08
CA LYS A 95 0.83 13.63 -7.46
C LYS A 95 1.16 14.64 -6.37
N ALA A 96 0.87 14.33 -5.11
CA ALA A 96 1.03 15.26 -4.01
C ALA A 96 2.50 15.40 -3.60
N TYR A 97 3.28 14.32 -3.68
CA TYR A 97 4.61 14.31 -3.10
C TYR A 97 5.71 14.24 -4.16
N SER A 98 5.50 13.69 -5.36
CA SER A 98 6.57 13.61 -6.37
C SER A 98 7.25 14.96 -6.62
N LEU A 99 8.57 14.94 -6.49
CA LEU A 99 9.47 16.04 -6.85
C LEU A 99 9.82 16.00 -8.36
N ASP A 100 9.43 14.94 -9.07
CA ASP A 100 9.69 14.76 -10.51
C ASP A 100 8.72 15.54 -11.41
N ARG A 101 9.31 16.30 -12.34
CA ARG A 101 8.62 17.20 -13.28
C ARG A 101 7.64 16.49 -14.23
N GLN A 102 7.91 15.23 -14.57
CA GLN A 102 7.05 14.43 -15.46
C GLN A 102 5.76 13.93 -14.78
N ALA A 103 5.77 13.72 -13.46
CA ALA A 103 4.60 13.23 -12.73
C ALA A 103 3.50 14.31 -12.56
N LEU A 104 3.87 15.59 -12.67
CA LEU A 104 2.97 16.75 -12.68
C LEU A 104 2.41 17.08 -14.08
N GLY A 105 3.05 16.60 -15.16
CA GLY A 105 2.75 17.00 -16.55
C GLY A 105 1.71 16.14 -17.29
N GLY A 106 1.24 15.04 -16.72
CA GLY A 106 0.40 14.07 -17.45
C GLY A 106 -1.10 14.38 -17.57
N ALA A 107 -1.58 15.57 -17.22
CA ALA A 107 -3.02 15.86 -17.19
C ALA A 107 -3.39 17.30 -17.56
N ALA A 108 -2.70 17.89 -18.54
CA ALA A 108 -3.08 19.19 -19.10
C ALA A 108 -2.92 19.23 -20.63
N GLU A 109 -3.38 18.18 -21.33
CA GLU A 109 -3.73 18.27 -22.74
C GLU A 109 -5.23 18.11 -22.87
N ASP A 110 -5.96 19.18 -22.62
CA ASP A 110 -7.32 19.41 -23.12
C ASP A 110 -7.61 20.91 -22.95
N SER A 111 -6.96 21.73 -23.77
CA SER A 111 -7.34 23.14 -23.96
C SER A 111 -7.59 23.41 -25.44
N GLU A 112 -8.85 23.31 -25.86
CA GLU A 112 -9.38 24.17 -26.90
C GLU A 112 -10.45 25.07 -26.30
N ALA A 113 -10.08 26.32 -26.00
CA ALA A 113 -10.97 27.47 -26.18
C ALA A 113 -10.16 28.77 -26.05
N ALA A 114 -10.14 29.50 -27.15
CA ALA A 114 -9.44 30.75 -27.37
C ALA A 114 -9.99 31.94 -26.57
N SER A 115 -9.08 32.74 -26.03
CA SER A 115 -9.08 34.22 -25.93
C SER A 115 -7.92 34.59 -25.00
N GLY A 116 -6.83 35.21 -25.44
CA GLY A 116 -6.80 36.54 -26.04
C GLY A 116 -6.59 37.57 -24.93
N GLU A 117 -5.33 37.84 -24.57
CA GLU A 117 -4.81 39.16 -24.18
C GLU A 117 -3.32 39.06 -23.82
N GLU A 118 -2.52 39.91 -24.47
CA GLU A 118 -1.11 40.12 -24.22
C GLU A 118 -0.92 40.73 -22.83
N GLY A 119 -0.12 40.09 -21.99
CA GLY A 119 0.27 40.58 -20.67
C GLY A 119 1.51 39.86 -20.19
N ALA A 120 2.60 40.60 -20.06
CA ALA A 120 3.91 40.13 -19.63
C ALA A 120 3.85 39.37 -18.28
N ASP A 121 4.22 38.08 -18.32
CA ASP A 121 4.91 37.34 -17.25
C ASP A 121 5.06 35.88 -17.71
N ALA A 122 6.00 35.66 -18.61
CA ALA A 122 6.43 34.33 -19.04
C ALA A 122 7.90 34.13 -18.65
N TYR A 123 8.20 34.23 -17.35
CA TYR A 123 9.33 33.49 -16.79
C TYR A 123 8.87 32.05 -16.62
N THR A 124 8.92 31.31 -17.72
CA THR A 124 8.61 29.89 -17.76
C THR A 124 9.53 29.15 -16.81
N GLN A 125 8.95 28.23 -16.03
CA GLN A 125 9.56 27.36 -15.01
C GLN A 125 10.75 26.49 -15.49
N ASP A 126 11.30 26.71 -16.68
CA ASP A 126 12.51 26.07 -17.22
C ASP A 126 13.81 26.67 -16.66
N ASP A 127 13.78 27.92 -16.19
CA ASP A 127 14.99 28.54 -15.62
C ASP A 127 15.29 28.04 -14.20
N ASN A 128 14.35 27.39 -13.51
CA ASN A 128 14.51 26.99 -12.10
C ASN A 128 15.50 25.83 -11.86
N ALA A 129 15.78 24.99 -12.87
CA ALA A 129 16.77 23.92 -12.76
C ALA A 129 18.19 24.41 -13.07
N ALA A 130 18.33 25.43 -13.90
CA ALA A 130 19.62 26.08 -14.18
C ALA A 130 20.04 27.08 -13.07
N LEU A 131 19.29 27.12 -11.97
CA LEU A 131 19.36 28.16 -10.93
C LEU A 131 19.81 27.64 -9.54
N LEU A 132 20.48 26.49 -9.46
CA LEU A 132 21.05 25.96 -8.21
C LEU A 132 22.57 25.81 -8.34
N ASP A 133 23.31 26.06 -7.25
CA ASP A 133 24.75 25.77 -7.18
C ASP A 133 24.93 24.25 -7.03
N GLU A 134 26.09 23.70 -7.41
CA GLU A 134 26.35 22.25 -7.43
C GLU A 134 25.96 21.56 -6.09
N GLU A 135 26.26 22.18 -4.95
CA GLU A 135 25.93 21.66 -3.62
C GLU A 135 24.41 21.58 -3.34
N VAL A 136 23.62 22.50 -3.90
CA VAL A 136 22.16 22.54 -3.72
C VAL A 136 21.47 21.57 -4.67
N GLU A 137 22.03 21.39 -5.87
CA GLU A 137 21.56 20.38 -6.81
C GLU A 137 21.80 18.95 -6.29
N GLU A 138 22.97 18.69 -5.69
CA GLU A 138 23.29 17.40 -5.05
C GLU A 138 22.29 17.09 -3.91
N ALA A 139 22.03 18.05 -3.01
CA ALA A 139 21.04 17.87 -1.95
C ALA A 139 19.61 17.64 -2.49
N ALA A 140 19.25 18.29 -3.60
CA ALA A 140 17.96 18.09 -4.26
C ALA A 140 17.85 16.70 -4.90
N GLU A 141 18.95 16.15 -5.43
CA GLU A 141 19.01 14.78 -5.93
C GLU A 141 18.86 13.73 -4.83
N GLU A 142 19.53 13.91 -3.70
CA GLU A 142 19.38 13.04 -2.53
C GLU A 142 17.91 13.00 -2.04
N ASP A 143 17.27 14.17 -1.97
CA ASP A 143 15.86 14.27 -1.57
C ASP A 143 14.92 13.57 -2.57
N ARG A 144 15.18 13.70 -3.89
CA ARG A 144 14.44 12.98 -4.94
C ARG A 144 14.59 11.47 -4.80
N GLN A 145 15.82 10.97 -4.67
CA GLN A 145 16.08 9.53 -4.53
C GLN A 145 15.41 8.95 -3.28
N ALA A 146 15.54 9.64 -2.15
CA ALA A 146 14.97 9.16 -0.90
C ALA A 146 13.43 9.18 -0.91
N GLN A 147 12.82 10.15 -1.62
CA GLN A 147 11.38 10.16 -1.86
C GLN A 147 10.93 9.04 -2.80
N GLN A 148 11.66 8.78 -3.88
CA GLN A 148 11.38 7.64 -4.76
C GLN A 148 11.40 6.33 -3.97
N GLY A 149 12.36 6.17 -3.04
CA GLY A 149 12.41 5.05 -2.10
C GLY A 149 11.16 4.93 -1.22
N ASP A 150 10.67 6.04 -0.67
CA ASP A 150 9.45 6.05 0.16
C ASP A 150 8.18 5.76 -0.67
N ILE A 151 8.09 6.26 -1.90
CA ILE A 151 7.01 5.96 -2.85
C ILE A 151 7.03 4.47 -3.23
N LEU A 152 8.21 3.90 -3.48
CA LEU A 152 8.36 2.46 -3.77
C LEU A 152 7.92 1.61 -2.58
N LEU A 153 8.27 2.01 -1.36
CA LEU A 153 7.81 1.34 -0.14
C LEU A 153 6.28 1.39 -0.01
N TYR A 154 5.67 2.54 -0.32
CA TYR A 154 4.21 2.69 -0.35
C TYR A 154 3.57 1.77 -1.41
N LYS A 155 4.12 1.76 -2.64
CA LYS A 155 3.67 0.87 -3.74
C LYS A 155 3.70 -0.60 -3.28
N ARG A 156 4.78 -1.05 -2.64
CA ARG A 156 4.94 -2.42 -2.14
C ARG A 156 3.89 -2.79 -1.08
N LEU A 157 3.65 -1.90 -0.13
CA LEU A 157 2.68 -2.15 0.94
C LEU A 157 1.25 -2.20 0.40
N LEU A 158 0.92 -1.32 -0.54
CA LEU A 158 -0.38 -1.34 -1.21
C LEU A 158 -0.56 -2.59 -2.08
N ALA A 159 0.47 -3.00 -2.83
CA ALA A 159 0.46 -4.26 -3.59
C ALA A 159 0.23 -5.47 -2.66
N HIS A 160 0.89 -5.49 -1.49
CA HIS A 160 0.67 -6.51 -0.46
C HIS A 160 -0.79 -6.55 0.00
N GLN A 161 -1.40 -5.39 0.24
CA GLN A 161 -2.80 -5.27 0.67
C GLN A 161 -3.78 -5.75 -0.42
N LEU A 162 -3.58 -5.34 -1.67
CA LEU A 162 -4.42 -5.75 -2.80
C LEU A 162 -4.38 -7.27 -3.00
N HIS A 163 -3.18 -7.87 -2.94
CA HIS A 163 -3.02 -9.32 -3.02
C HIS A 163 -3.77 -10.03 -1.89
N ARG A 164 -3.63 -9.56 -0.64
CA ARG A 164 -4.38 -10.10 0.51
C ARG A 164 -5.90 -10.02 0.32
N ASN A 165 -6.39 -8.89 -0.19
CA ASN A 165 -7.82 -8.70 -0.45
C ASN A 165 -8.34 -9.67 -1.51
N SER A 166 -7.58 -9.88 -2.59
CA SER A 166 -7.94 -10.87 -3.62
C SER A 166 -8.01 -12.30 -3.07
N VAL A 167 -7.03 -12.69 -2.24
CA VAL A 167 -7.04 -13.97 -1.54
C VAL A 167 -8.25 -14.10 -0.61
N ALA A 168 -8.57 -13.04 0.13
CA ALA A 168 -9.73 -12.99 1.02
C ALA A 168 -11.05 -13.16 0.24
N GLU A 169 -11.21 -12.48 -0.90
CA GLU A 169 -12.37 -12.64 -1.80
C GLU A 169 -12.53 -14.08 -2.29
N HIS A 170 -11.41 -14.74 -2.64
CA HIS A 170 -11.46 -16.13 -3.07
C HIS A 170 -11.88 -17.07 -1.94
N ILE A 171 -11.30 -16.89 -0.74
CA ILE A 171 -11.66 -17.67 0.44
C ILE A 171 -13.12 -17.43 0.85
N GLN A 172 -13.69 -16.28 0.52
CA GLN A 172 -15.04 -15.89 0.89
C GLN A 172 -16.14 -16.58 0.07
N GLN A 173 -15.79 -17.29 -1.01
CA GLN A 173 -16.75 -17.94 -1.89
C GLN A 173 -17.52 -19.06 -1.16
N HIS A 174 -18.85 -18.92 -1.09
CA HIS A 174 -19.74 -19.93 -0.52
C HIS A 174 -19.77 -21.20 -1.39
N GLY A 175 -19.58 -22.35 -0.76
CA GLY A 175 -19.56 -23.63 -1.46
C GLY A 175 -20.31 -24.75 -0.71
N LEU A 176 -20.76 -25.74 -1.49
CA LEU A 176 -21.30 -27.01 -0.97
C LEU A 176 -20.15 -28.00 -0.76
N LEU A 177 -20.26 -28.82 0.28
CA LEU A 177 -19.30 -29.88 0.58
C LEU A 177 -19.42 -30.99 -0.47
N ARG A 178 -18.32 -31.37 -1.12
CA ARG A 178 -18.29 -32.41 -2.16
C ARG A 178 -17.63 -33.67 -1.63
N MET A 179 -18.43 -34.69 -1.32
CA MET A 179 -17.89 -35.97 -0.84
C MET A 179 -18.04 -37.06 -1.89
N SER A 180 -16.96 -37.81 -2.14
CA SER A 180 -17.01 -39.04 -2.93
C SER A 180 -17.49 -40.18 -2.03
N THR A 181 -18.61 -40.80 -2.38
CA THR A 181 -19.16 -41.93 -1.60
C THR A 181 -19.04 -43.28 -2.32
N THR A 182 -18.92 -43.30 -3.66
CA THR A 182 -18.75 -44.53 -4.46
C THR A 182 -17.97 -44.30 -5.77
N PRO A 183 -17.01 -45.18 -6.15
CA PRO A 183 -16.49 -45.25 -7.52
C PRO A 183 -17.55 -45.80 -8.49
N PRO A 184 -17.66 -45.34 -9.76
CA PRO A 184 -16.87 -44.31 -10.43
C PRO A 184 -17.42 -42.91 -10.11
N VAL A 185 -16.62 -42.14 -9.36
CA VAL A 185 -16.71 -40.71 -9.00
C VAL A 185 -18.07 -40.02 -9.21
N ASP A 186 -19.11 -40.48 -8.52
CA ASP A 186 -20.29 -39.63 -8.33
C ASP A 186 -20.03 -38.71 -7.12
N MET A 187 -19.95 -37.40 -7.39
CA MET A 187 -19.65 -36.39 -6.36
C MET A 187 -20.96 -35.95 -5.71
N THR A 188 -21.19 -36.42 -4.49
CA THR A 188 -22.39 -36.03 -3.74
C THR A 188 -22.17 -34.68 -3.05
N LEU A 189 -23.11 -33.75 -3.25
CA LEU A 189 -23.11 -32.42 -2.66
C LEU A 189 -23.88 -32.42 -1.34
N TYR A 190 -23.32 -31.79 -0.31
CA TYR A 190 -23.94 -31.59 0.99
C TYR A 190 -24.00 -30.10 1.32
N GLY A 191 -25.16 -29.66 1.80
CA GLY A 191 -25.34 -28.35 2.43
C GLY A 191 -25.28 -28.44 3.95
N ILE A 192 -25.37 -27.29 4.61
CA ILE A 192 -25.38 -27.17 6.07
C ILE A 192 -26.83 -27.26 6.56
N LEU A 193 -27.14 -28.23 7.42
CA LEU A 193 -28.45 -28.37 8.07
C LEU A 193 -28.29 -28.14 9.57
N PHE A 194 -29.34 -27.66 10.22
CA PHE A 194 -29.41 -27.61 11.68
C PHE A 194 -30.52 -28.53 12.19
N SER A 195 -30.30 -29.13 13.36
CA SER A 195 -31.23 -29.99 14.08
C SER A 195 -31.40 -29.47 15.50
N CYS A 196 -32.64 -29.37 15.99
CA CYS A 196 -32.91 -28.94 17.36
C CYS A 196 -33.07 -30.17 18.26
N ARG A 197 -32.44 -30.16 19.44
CA ARG A 197 -32.64 -31.16 20.49
C ARG A 197 -33.09 -30.47 21.78
N GLU A 198 -34.06 -31.06 22.44
CA GLU A 198 -34.46 -30.63 23.77
C GLU A 198 -33.34 -30.95 24.76
N VAL A 199 -32.92 -29.95 25.55
CA VAL A 199 -31.98 -30.17 26.65
C VAL A 199 -32.81 -30.58 27.87
N PRO A 200 -32.67 -31.82 28.38
CA PRO A 200 -33.37 -32.21 29.59
C PRO A 200 -32.87 -31.35 30.74
N THR A 201 -33.75 -30.48 31.26
CA THR A 201 -33.51 -29.71 32.48
C THR A 201 -33.23 -30.70 33.60
N ALA A 202 -32.01 -30.67 34.14
CA ALA A 202 -31.54 -31.65 35.10
C ALA A 202 -32.57 -31.85 36.24
N ALA A 203 -32.89 -33.11 36.50
CA ALA A 203 -33.82 -33.54 37.53
C ALA A 203 -33.38 -33.05 38.92
N GLY A 204 -33.88 -31.89 39.33
CA GLY A 204 -33.93 -31.42 40.71
C GLY A 204 -35.38 -31.17 41.05
N GLY A 205 -35.96 -32.01 41.92
CA GLY A 205 -37.40 -32.07 42.20
C GLY A 205 -37.99 -30.79 42.80
N ALA A 206 -38.37 -29.85 41.94
CA ALA A 206 -39.27 -28.76 42.27
C ALA A 206 -40.43 -28.77 41.27
N ALA A 207 -41.64 -28.67 41.83
CA ALA A 207 -42.92 -28.78 41.12
C ALA A 207 -42.95 -27.98 39.82
N VAL A 208 -43.29 -28.69 38.74
CA VAL A 208 -43.45 -28.18 37.39
C VAL A 208 -44.56 -27.11 37.40
N SER A 209 -44.20 -25.86 37.15
CA SER A 209 -45.15 -24.83 36.69
C SER A 209 -45.19 -24.94 35.17
N GLU A 210 -46.40 -25.01 34.60
CA GLU A 210 -46.71 -25.44 33.22
C GLU A 210 -46.23 -24.49 32.08
N GLU A 211 -45.25 -23.63 32.31
CA GLU A 211 -44.71 -22.71 31.30
C GLU A 211 -43.16 -22.69 31.28
N SER A 212 -42.49 -23.78 31.63
CA SER A 212 -41.04 -23.88 31.45
C SER A 212 -40.72 -24.18 29.98
N SER A 213 -40.43 -23.12 29.20
CA SER A 213 -39.84 -23.23 27.86
C SER A 213 -38.59 -24.11 27.93
N VAL A 214 -38.68 -25.33 27.38
CA VAL A 214 -37.56 -26.27 27.34
C VAL A 214 -36.48 -25.64 26.46
N PRO A 215 -35.26 -25.41 26.97
CA PRO A 215 -34.20 -24.83 26.16
C PRO A 215 -33.87 -25.81 25.01
N LEU A 216 -34.00 -25.32 23.78
CA LEU A 216 -33.65 -26.06 22.56
C LEU A 216 -32.19 -25.82 22.21
N GLN A 217 -31.40 -26.89 22.13
CA GLN A 217 -30.03 -26.86 21.61
C GLN A 217 -30.06 -27.05 20.09
N VAL A 218 -29.41 -26.15 19.35
CA VAL A 218 -29.26 -26.25 17.89
C VAL A 218 -27.95 -26.97 17.57
N ARG A 219 -27.99 -28.00 16.74
CA ARG A 219 -26.81 -28.74 16.26
C ARG A 219 -26.70 -28.69 14.77
N TRP A 220 -25.52 -28.33 14.28
CA TRP A 220 -25.21 -28.19 12.85
C TRP A 220 -24.61 -29.49 12.30
N GLN A 221 -25.05 -29.92 11.12
CA GLN A 221 -24.58 -31.15 10.46
C GLN A 221 -24.58 -31.04 8.92
N PRO A 222 -23.64 -31.68 8.22
CA PRO A 222 -23.70 -31.81 6.76
C PRO A 222 -24.89 -32.67 6.34
N SER A 223 -25.65 -32.25 5.32
CA SER A 223 -26.81 -33.00 4.82
C SER A 223 -27.00 -32.85 3.32
N LYS A 224 -27.30 -33.96 2.63
CA LYS A 224 -27.68 -33.98 1.21
C LYS A 224 -28.98 -33.23 0.91
N ARG A 225 -29.83 -33.07 1.92
CA ARG A 225 -31.13 -32.39 1.80
C ARG A 225 -31.04 -30.89 2.02
N SER A 226 -29.92 -30.41 2.59
CA SER A 226 -29.74 -28.98 2.80
C SER A 226 -29.39 -28.29 1.48
N ARG A 227 -29.98 -27.10 1.32
CA ARG A 227 -29.70 -26.18 0.20
C ARG A 227 -28.88 -24.98 0.64
N TYR A 228 -28.28 -25.01 1.83
CA TYR A 228 -27.47 -23.90 2.34
C TYR A 228 -25.98 -24.19 2.16
N ALA A 229 -25.27 -23.27 1.50
CA ALA A 229 -23.82 -23.26 1.42
C ALA A 229 -23.21 -22.41 2.53
N GLY A 230 -22.05 -22.85 3.00
CA GLY A 230 -21.19 -22.11 3.91
C GLY A 230 -19.94 -21.63 3.20
N THR A 231 -19.28 -20.63 3.78
CA THR A 231 -17.89 -20.32 3.44
C THR A 231 -16.98 -21.45 3.95
N PRO A 232 -15.74 -21.58 3.44
CA PRO A 232 -14.74 -22.51 3.98
C PRO A 232 -14.57 -22.39 5.50
N LEU A 233 -14.73 -21.18 6.06
CA LEU A 233 -14.65 -20.95 7.51
C LEU A 233 -15.80 -21.60 8.27
N HIS A 234 -17.03 -21.60 7.74
CA HIS A 234 -18.15 -22.34 8.35
C HIS A 234 -17.83 -23.83 8.43
N TRP A 235 -17.30 -24.39 7.34
CA TRP A 235 -16.96 -25.81 7.26
C TRP A 235 -15.81 -26.18 8.20
N ALA A 236 -14.78 -25.35 8.30
CA ALA A 236 -13.66 -25.54 9.24
C ALA A 236 -14.13 -25.50 10.71
N VAL A 237 -15.04 -24.56 11.04
CA VAL A 237 -15.62 -24.46 12.38
C VAL A 237 -16.48 -25.67 12.72
N LEU A 238 -17.33 -26.10 11.77
CA LEU A 238 -18.17 -27.28 11.93
C LEU A 238 -17.35 -28.55 12.17
N ALA A 239 -16.18 -28.66 11.55
CA ALA A 239 -15.25 -29.79 11.71
C ALA A 239 -14.31 -29.67 12.93
N HIS A 240 -14.34 -28.55 13.66
CA HIS A 240 -13.39 -28.23 14.72
C HIS A 240 -11.92 -28.20 14.25
N ALA A 241 -11.67 -27.85 12.98
CA ALA A 241 -10.34 -27.81 12.40
C ALA A 241 -9.59 -26.51 12.78
N HIS A 242 -8.96 -26.50 13.96
CA HIS A 242 -8.35 -25.29 14.55
C HIS A 242 -7.28 -24.65 13.66
N ASP A 243 -6.41 -25.47 13.05
CA ASP A 243 -5.34 -24.96 12.19
C ASP A 243 -5.91 -24.32 10.92
N THR A 244 -6.95 -24.92 10.34
CA THR A 244 -7.67 -24.36 9.20
C THR A 244 -8.39 -23.06 9.55
N VAL A 245 -9.02 -22.99 10.73
CA VAL A 245 -9.65 -21.74 11.22
C VAL A 245 -8.60 -20.63 11.32
N ARG A 246 -7.45 -20.89 11.97
CA ARG A 246 -6.36 -19.91 12.07
C ARG A 246 -5.86 -19.47 10.70
N PHE A 247 -5.68 -20.42 9.78
CA PHE A 247 -5.23 -20.14 8.43
C PHE A 247 -6.22 -19.22 7.69
N LEU A 248 -7.50 -19.62 7.62
CA LEU A 248 -8.51 -18.87 6.88
C LEU A 248 -8.66 -17.44 7.41
N VAL A 249 -8.70 -17.25 8.73
CA VAL A 249 -8.80 -15.91 9.34
C VAL A 249 -7.54 -15.08 9.11
N LYS A 250 -6.35 -15.68 9.23
CA LYS A 250 -5.08 -15.00 8.93
C LYS A 250 -5.06 -14.43 7.50
N HIS A 251 -5.68 -15.14 6.57
CA HIS A 251 -5.79 -14.78 5.15
C HIS A 251 -7.08 -13.99 4.79
N GLY A 252 -7.83 -13.52 5.80
CA GLY A 252 -8.92 -12.55 5.59
C GLY A 252 -10.31 -13.15 5.37
N ALA A 253 -10.54 -14.42 5.73
CA ALA A 253 -11.89 -14.99 5.74
C ALA A 253 -12.82 -14.16 6.64
N ASP A 254 -13.98 -13.77 6.11
CA ASP A 254 -14.96 -12.99 6.86
C ASP A 254 -15.65 -13.87 7.92
N CYS A 255 -15.41 -13.54 9.18
CA CYS A 255 -15.96 -14.24 10.35
C CYS A 255 -17.40 -13.84 10.66
N THR A 256 -17.91 -12.78 10.02
CA THR A 256 -19.28 -12.28 10.17
C THR A 256 -20.19 -12.73 9.03
N ALA A 257 -19.61 -13.34 8.00
CA ALA A 257 -20.38 -13.88 6.90
C ALA A 257 -21.32 -14.96 7.39
N GLY A 258 -22.59 -14.87 7.00
CA GLY A 258 -23.56 -15.94 7.24
C GLY A 258 -23.63 -16.94 6.09
N LEU A 259 -24.56 -17.88 6.22
CA LEU A 259 -24.87 -18.86 5.19
C LEU A 259 -25.57 -18.22 3.99
N LYS A 260 -25.51 -18.91 2.84
CA LYS A 260 -26.27 -18.55 1.64
C LYS A 260 -27.08 -19.73 1.15
N ALA A 261 -28.28 -19.47 0.64
CA ALA A 261 -29.02 -20.46 -0.11
C ALA A 261 -28.37 -20.67 -1.49
N VAL A 262 -28.21 -21.93 -1.90
CA VAL A 262 -27.79 -22.30 -3.25
C VAL A 262 -29.04 -22.68 -4.03
N THR A 263 -29.24 -22.04 -5.18
CA THR A 263 -30.18 -22.50 -6.21
C THR A 263 -29.47 -23.57 -7.03
N ASN A 264 -29.99 -24.80 -7.05
CA ASN A 264 -29.49 -25.79 -8.00
C ASN A 264 -29.84 -25.33 -9.42
N ASP A 265 -28.86 -25.43 -10.33
CA ASP A 265 -28.92 -25.32 -11.79
C ASP A 265 -30.30 -24.96 -12.40
N GLY A 266 -30.51 -23.67 -12.68
CA GLY A 266 -31.50 -23.18 -13.65
C GLY A 266 -32.98 -23.16 -13.25
N GLU A 267 -33.39 -23.76 -12.12
CA GLU A 267 -34.73 -23.53 -11.57
C GLU A 267 -34.74 -22.23 -10.76
N ALA A 268 -35.61 -21.30 -11.19
CA ALA A 268 -35.89 -20.10 -10.42
C ALA A 268 -36.20 -20.50 -8.97
N PRO A 269 -35.59 -19.85 -7.97
CA PRO A 269 -35.84 -20.20 -6.58
C PRO A 269 -37.35 -20.15 -6.34
N ASP A 270 -37.93 -21.22 -5.77
CA ASP A 270 -39.31 -21.17 -5.27
C ASP A 270 -39.44 -19.88 -4.46
N VAL A 271 -40.26 -18.94 -4.95
CA VAL A 271 -40.39 -17.58 -4.43
C VAL A 271 -40.76 -17.58 -2.94
N GLN A 272 -41.34 -18.69 -2.44
CA GLN A 272 -41.64 -18.94 -1.03
C GLN A 272 -40.40 -19.26 -0.15
N LEU A 273 -39.37 -19.96 -0.65
CA LEU A 273 -38.19 -20.36 0.13
C LEU A 273 -37.05 -19.32 0.10
N ALA A 274 -37.01 -18.47 -0.94
CA ALA A 274 -36.16 -17.27 -1.00
C ALA A 274 -36.44 -16.28 0.14
N ARG A 275 -37.56 -16.45 0.83
CA ARG A 275 -38.04 -15.68 1.98
C ARG A 275 -37.84 -16.37 3.34
N CYS A 276 -37.16 -17.52 3.43
CA CYS A 276 -36.46 -17.82 4.67
C CYS A 276 -35.42 -16.71 4.81
N ASP A 277 -35.74 -15.72 5.65
CA ASP A 277 -35.14 -14.39 5.62
C ASP A 277 -33.62 -14.51 5.44
N GLN A 278 -33.09 -13.98 4.34
CA GLN A 278 -31.64 -13.85 4.16
C GLN A 278 -30.98 -13.22 5.39
N ARG A 279 -31.75 -12.44 6.17
CA ARG A 279 -31.39 -11.94 7.49
C ARG A 279 -31.11 -13.04 8.53
N VAL A 280 -31.93 -14.08 8.60
CA VAL A 280 -31.68 -15.26 9.45
C VAL A 280 -30.42 -15.96 8.95
N LEU A 281 -30.30 -16.24 7.65
CA LEU A 281 -29.09 -16.90 7.12
C LEU A 281 -27.82 -16.07 7.33
N ALA A 282 -27.89 -14.74 7.19
CA ALA A 282 -26.80 -13.81 7.48
C ALA A 282 -26.40 -13.80 8.96
N SER A 283 -27.35 -14.03 9.87
CA SER A 283 -27.05 -14.12 11.31
C SER A 283 -26.36 -15.42 11.72
N LEU A 284 -26.36 -16.43 10.85
CA LEU A 284 -25.74 -17.74 11.09
C LEU A 284 -24.24 -17.70 10.77
N THR A 285 -23.48 -16.98 11.57
CA THR A 285 -22.04 -16.83 11.41
C THR A 285 -21.26 -18.06 11.89
N PRO A 286 -19.98 -18.22 11.50
CA PRO A 286 -19.11 -19.28 12.05
C PRO A 286 -19.04 -19.24 13.58
N ALA A 287 -18.97 -18.05 14.19
CA ALA A 287 -18.98 -17.90 15.65
C ALA A 287 -20.29 -18.41 16.28
N ARG A 288 -21.44 -18.09 15.67
CA ARG A 288 -22.75 -18.59 16.11
C ARG A 288 -22.82 -20.11 16.02
N MET A 289 -22.30 -20.68 14.93
CA MET A 289 -22.24 -22.13 14.72
C MET A 289 -21.38 -22.84 15.77
N ALA A 290 -20.22 -22.27 16.12
CA ALA A 290 -19.35 -22.79 17.18
C ALA A 290 -20.05 -22.75 18.55
N ALA A 291 -20.75 -21.66 18.86
CA ALA A 291 -21.48 -21.48 20.11
C ALA A 291 -22.66 -22.47 20.23
N ASP A 292 -23.46 -22.61 19.17
CA ASP A 292 -24.60 -23.54 19.14
C ASP A 292 -24.17 -25.00 19.29
N ASN A 293 -23.02 -25.38 18.70
CA ASN A 293 -22.42 -26.71 18.85
C ASN A 293 -21.61 -26.90 20.15
N GLU A 294 -21.65 -25.94 21.10
CA GLU A 294 -20.88 -25.98 22.36
C GLU A 294 -19.37 -26.21 22.14
N SER A 295 -18.84 -25.70 21.03
CA SER A 295 -17.45 -25.91 20.60
C SER A 295 -16.56 -24.79 21.11
N HIS A 296 -16.42 -24.72 22.43
CA HIS A 296 -15.77 -23.63 23.15
C HIS A 296 -14.31 -23.44 22.70
N GLY A 297 -13.56 -24.53 22.51
CA GLY A 297 -12.18 -24.46 22.03
C GLY A 297 -12.06 -23.88 20.61
N THR A 298 -12.99 -24.21 19.71
CA THR A 298 -13.02 -23.64 18.35
C THR A 298 -13.41 -22.17 18.37
N LEU A 299 -14.35 -21.78 19.25
CA LEU A 299 -14.75 -20.38 19.44
C LEU A 299 -13.57 -19.53 19.95
N GLU A 300 -12.84 -20.00 20.97
CA GLU A 300 -11.66 -19.29 21.46
C GLU A 300 -10.56 -19.15 20.39
N VAL A 301 -10.35 -20.18 19.57
CA VAL A 301 -9.38 -20.12 18.47
C VAL A 301 -9.81 -19.09 17.43
N LEU A 302 -11.11 -19.05 17.10
CA LEU A 302 -11.67 -18.07 16.18
C LEU A 302 -11.50 -16.64 16.71
N GLU A 303 -11.88 -16.38 17.97
CA GLU A 303 -11.74 -15.06 18.60
C GLU A 303 -10.28 -14.59 18.65
N ARG A 304 -9.35 -15.46 19.07
CA ARG A 304 -7.91 -15.13 19.07
C ARG A 304 -7.39 -14.85 17.66
N ALA A 305 -7.84 -15.61 16.66
CA ALA A 305 -7.40 -15.41 15.28
C ALA A 305 -7.94 -14.09 14.71
N VAL A 306 -9.18 -13.72 15.03
CA VAL A 306 -9.78 -12.43 14.62
C VAL A 306 -9.03 -11.27 15.26
N ALA A 307 -8.80 -11.30 16.57
CA ALA A 307 -8.05 -10.26 17.27
C ALA A 307 -6.63 -10.10 16.71
N ALA A 308 -5.95 -11.20 16.38
CA ALA A 308 -4.63 -11.17 15.75
C ALA A 308 -4.67 -10.58 14.32
N HIS A 309 -5.72 -10.85 13.55
CA HIS A 309 -5.89 -10.27 12.22
C HIS A 309 -6.15 -8.75 12.28
N GLU A 310 -6.99 -8.31 13.21
CA GLU A 310 -7.28 -6.89 13.44
C GLU A 310 -6.05 -6.11 13.93
N ALA A 311 -5.31 -6.67 14.89
CA ALA A 311 -4.06 -6.06 15.36
C ALA A 311 -3.06 -5.86 14.22
N ARG A 312 -2.91 -6.87 13.34
CA ARG A 312 -2.05 -6.76 12.16
C ARG A 312 -2.52 -5.68 11.20
N ARG A 313 -3.83 -5.56 10.93
CA ARG A 313 -4.34 -4.46 10.09
C ARG A 313 -4.06 -3.10 10.70
N ALA A 314 -4.23 -2.96 12.01
CA ALA A 314 -3.94 -1.72 12.71
C ALA A 314 -2.44 -1.35 12.62
N ASP A 315 -1.54 -2.34 12.70
CA ASP A 315 -0.10 -2.12 12.48
C ASP A 315 0.21 -1.67 11.04
N GLU A 316 -0.42 -2.30 10.03
CA GLU A 316 -0.30 -1.92 8.61
C GLU A 316 -0.83 -0.48 8.37
N GLU A 317 -1.98 -0.12 8.93
CA GLU A 317 -2.55 1.24 8.85
C GLU A 317 -1.67 2.28 9.56
N ALA A 318 -1.16 1.95 10.75
CA ALA A 318 -0.23 2.81 11.47
C ALA A 318 1.06 3.06 10.68
N PHE A 319 1.55 2.04 9.96
CA PHE A 319 2.71 2.16 9.09
C PHE A 319 2.46 3.11 7.92
N PHE A 320 1.30 2.99 7.26
CA PHE A 320 0.89 3.93 6.20
C PHE A 320 0.87 5.38 6.67
N ILE A 321 0.23 5.65 7.82
CA ILE A 321 0.15 7.00 8.40
C ILE A 321 1.56 7.55 8.67
N MET A 322 2.46 6.71 9.18
CA MET A 322 3.84 7.07 9.47
C MET A 322 4.63 7.38 8.19
N LEU A 323 4.46 6.58 7.14
CA LEU A 323 5.10 6.76 5.84
C LEU A 323 4.60 8.03 5.14
N GLU A 324 3.30 8.31 5.19
CA GLU A 324 2.73 9.55 4.64
C GLU A 324 3.26 10.79 5.36
N LYS A 325 3.36 10.76 6.70
CA LYS A 325 4.00 11.85 7.47
C LYS A 325 5.46 12.05 7.09
N ARG A 326 6.19 10.98 6.81
CA ARG A 326 7.59 11.05 6.36
C ARG A 326 7.69 11.67 4.96
N LEU A 327 6.85 11.26 4.02
CA LEU A 327 6.75 11.86 2.68
C LEU A 327 6.40 13.36 2.75
N GLN A 328 5.48 13.73 3.63
CA GLN A 328 5.10 15.12 3.85
C GLN A 328 6.27 15.96 4.40
N ARG A 329 6.96 15.48 5.44
CA ARG A 329 8.12 16.17 6.01
C ARG A 329 9.20 16.43 4.97
N ARG A 330 9.55 15.42 4.17
CA ARG A 330 10.54 15.58 3.08
C ARG A 330 10.14 16.64 2.08
N ARG A 331 8.87 16.65 1.67
CA ARG A 331 8.37 17.64 0.71
C ARG A 331 8.46 19.05 1.28
N GLU A 332 8.09 19.23 2.54
CA GLU A 332 8.20 20.51 3.24
C GLU A 332 9.65 20.95 3.39
N GLU A 333 10.57 20.04 3.71
CA GLU A 333 12.01 20.31 3.80
C GLU A 333 12.62 20.69 2.45
N TYR A 334 12.27 19.96 1.38
CA TYR A 334 12.68 20.28 0.02
C TYR A 334 12.19 21.68 -0.40
N LEU A 335 10.91 21.99 -0.17
CA LEU A 335 10.34 23.29 -0.49
C LEU A 335 11.03 24.41 0.31
N ARG A 336 11.31 24.17 1.60
CA ARG A 336 12.03 25.13 2.44
C ARG A 336 13.44 25.39 1.91
N ARG A 337 14.20 24.34 1.59
CA ARG A 337 15.55 24.45 1.00
C ARG A 337 15.52 25.21 -0.33
N PHE A 338 14.53 24.92 -1.17
CA PHE A 338 14.33 25.60 -2.45
C PHE A 338 14.02 27.09 -2.27
N GLU A 339 13.15 27.45 -1.32
CA GLU A 339 12.86 28.86 -0.99
C GLU A 339 14.07 29.59 -0.42
N GLU A 340 14.85 28.93 0.45
CA GLU A 340 16.08 29.47 1.02
C GLU A 340 17.15 29.72 -0.06
N ALA A 341 17.36 28.77 -0.97
CA ALA A 341 18.28 28.93 -2.11
C ALA A 341 17.86 30.08 -3.03
N ARG A 342 16.56 30.19 -3.31
CA ARG A 342 16.01 31.31 -4.09
C ARG A 342 16.24 32.67 -3.40
N ALA A 343 16.05 32.72 -2.08
CA ALA A 343 16.29 33.95 -1.31
C ALA A 343 17.76 34.32 -1.24
N HIS A 344 18.67 33.33 -1.16
CA HIS A 344 20.11 33.55 -1.19
C HIS A 344 20.54 34.24 -2.48
N ARG A 345 20.13 33.72 -3.63
CA ARG A 345 20.48 34.30 -4.93
C ARG A 345 19.90 35.69 -5.16
N LEU A 346 18.70 35.98 -4.64
CA LEU A 346 18.15 37.34 -4.70
C LEU A 346 19.02 38.34 -3.92
N ARG A 347 19.59 37.93 -2.77
CA ARG A 347 20.53 38.75 -2.01
C ARG A 347 21.84 38.93 -2.76
N GLU A 348 22.42 37.86 -3.29
CA GLU A 348 23.65 37.94 -4.08
C GLU A 348 23.49 38.84 -5.32
N ALA A 349 22.36 38.76 -6.03
CA ALA A 349 22.07 39.63 -7.17
C ALA A 349 21.80 41.10 -6.78
N GLU A 350 21.25 41.36 -5.59
CA GLU A 350 21.14 42.72 -5.05
C GLU A 350 22.50 43.28 -4.63
N GLU A 351 23.35 42.46 -4.01
CA GLU A 351 24.71 42.82 -3.62
C GLU A 351 25.60 43.08 -4.84
N ALA A 352 25.52 42.23 -5.88
CA ALA A 352 26.21 42.44 -7.15
C ALA A 352 25.78 43.76 -7.81
N ARG A 353 24.48 44.07 -7.84
CA ARG A 353 23.97 45.35 -8.36
C ARG A 353 24.42 46.56 -7.55
N ARG A 354 24.59 46.42 -6.23
CA ARG A 354 25.16 47.48 -5.38
C ARG A 354 26.65 47.68 -5.66
N ALA A 355 27.41 46.59 -5.78
CA ALA A 355 28.83 46.65 -6.12
C ALA A 355 29.07 47.29 -7.50
N GLU A 356 28.28 46.93 -8.50
CA GLU A 356 28.34 47.55 -9.84
C GLU A 356 28.01 49.05 -9.80
N ALA A 357 27.04 49.47 -8.98
CA ALA A 357 26.72 50.89 -8.81
C ALA A 357 27.84 51.67 -8.10
N GLU A 358 28.46 51.09 -7.07
CA GLU A 358 29.62 51.68 -6.38
C GLU A 358 30.85 51.77 -7.31
N GLU A 359 31.10 50.76 -8.14
CA GLU A 359 32.16 50.81 -9.17
C GLU A 359 31.88 51.89 -10.22
N ALA A 360 30.63 52.06 -10.65
CA ALA A 360 30.24 53.11 -11.59
C ALA A 360 30.42 54.51 -10.99
N GLU A 361 30.03 54.74 -9.73
CA GLU A 361 30.21 56.02 -9.03
C GLU A 361 31.70 56.34 -8.80
N GLY A 362 32.52 55.35 -8.41
CA GLY A 362 33.97 55.52 -8.25
C GLY A 362 34.69 55.83 -9.57
N ALA A 363 34.22 55.26 -10.68
CA ALA A 363 34.73 55.58 -12.02
C ALA A 363 34.40 57.03 -12.43
N GLU A 364 33.20 57.54 -12.09
CA GLU A 364 32.83 58.95 -12.34
C GLU A 364 33.63 59.94 -11.48
N GLU A 365 33.90 59.65 -10.20
CA GLU A 365 34.75 60.50 -9.35
C GLU A 365 36.21 60.54 -9.83
N SER A 366 36.74 59.43 -10.37
CA SER A 366 38.11 59.39 -10.90
C SER A 366 38.29 60.25 -12.16
N ASN A 367 37.25 60.36 -13.01
CA ASN A 367 37.27 61.16 -14.24
C ASN A 367 37.13 62.67 -14.00
N LEU A 368 36.67 63.11 -12.81
CA LEU A 368 36.55 64.53 -12.45
C LEU A 368 37.82 65.11 -11.78
N SER A 369 38.87 64.31 -11.60
CA SER A 369 40.16 64.74 -11.01
C SER A 369 41.31 64.85 -12.00
N GLY A 370 41.05 64.66 -13.30
CA GLY A 370 42.06 64.62 -14.37
C GLY A 370 42.15 65.86 -15.28
N GLU A 371 41.40 66.93 -15.01
CA GLU A 371 41.48 68.19 -15.77
C GLU A 371 42.16 69.26 -14.92
N ASP A 372 43.49 69.27 -14.89
CA ASP A 372 44.33 70.44 -14.70
C ASP A 372 45.80 70.02 -14.88
N ASP A 373 46.33 70.14 -16.11
CA ASP A 373 47.67 70.69 -16.36
C ASP A 373 47.92 70.90 -17.87
N GLU A 374 48.10 72.17 -18.21
CA GLU A 374 48.32 72.76 -19.53
C GLU A 374 49.70 72.45 -20.16
N ASP A 375 49.71 72.46 -21.50
CA ASP A 375 50.71 73.00 -22.43
C ASP A 375 52.21 72.98 -22.09
N GLY A 376 53.00 72.36 -22.99
CA GLY A 376 54.45 72.53 -22.98
C GLY A 376 55.21 71.89 -24.15
N SER A 377 55.08 72.48 -25.34
CA SER A 377 55.89 72.23 -26.54
C SER A 377 57.41 72.27 -26.27
N GLY A 378 58.19 71.34 -26.86
CA GLY A 378 59.66 71.38 -26.76
C GLY A 378 60.39 70.32 -27.58
N SER A 379 60.96 70.77 -28.69
CA SER A 379 61.76 70.10 -29.73
C SER A 379 63.01 69.33 -29.29
N GLU A 380 63.36 68.32 -30.10
CA GLU A 380 64.69 67.91 -30.61
C GLU A 380 65.89 67.85 -29.64
N ASN A 381 66.55 66.69 -29.56
CA ASN A 381 67.96 66.56 -29.95
C ASN A 381 68.41 65.09 -30.09
N MET A 382 69.20 64.88 -31.14
CA MET A 382 70.18 63.81 -31.31
C MET A 382 71.14 63.74 -30.10
N ASP A 383 71.71 62.57 -29.78
CA ASP A 383 73.16 62.31 -29.89
C ASP A 383 73.55 60.91 -29.32
N ALA A 384 74.75 60.49 -29.69
CA ALA A 384 75.36 59.18 -29.83
C ALA A 384 75.76 58.35 -28.58
N GLY A 385 76.21 57.12 -28.87
CA GLY A 385 77.16 56.31 -28.09
C GLY A 385 76.60 54.94 -27.71
N GLU A 386 76.98 53.79 -28.30
CA GLU A 386 78.25 53.04 -28.08
C GLU A 386 78.52 52.87 -26.57
N GLU A 387 78.73 51.70 -25.96
CA GLU A 387 79.33 50.42 -26.38
C GLU A 387 79.10 49.39 -25.23
N ASP A 388 79.06 48.11 -25.62
CA ASP A 388 79.71 46.91 -25.02
C ASP A 388 79.46 46.50 -23.56
N GLU A 389 78.96 45.27 -23.36
CA GLU A 389 79.70 44.03 -22.95
C GLU A 389 79.97 44.01 -21.43
N GLU A 390 79.93 42.93 -20.66
CA GLU A 390 79.99 41.48 -20.81
C GLU A 390 79.26 40.85 -19.59
N ALA A 391 78.85 39.58 -19.75
CA ALA A 391 79.10 38.40 -18.90
C ALA A 391 79.26 38.54 -17.36
N ASP A 392 78.99 37.55 -16.51
CA ASP A 392 79.10 36.11 -16.66
C ASP A 392 78.55 35.46 -15.37
N GLY A 393 78.18 34.18 -15.42
CA GLY A 393 78.02 33.32 -14.22
C GLY A 393 76.80 32.42 -14.19
#